data_AF-A0A9D1VK32-F1
#
_entry.id   AF-A0A9D1VK32-F1
#
_cell.length_a   1.000
_cell.length_b   1.000
_cell.length_c   1.000
_cell.angle_alpha   90.00
_cell.angle_beta   90.00
_cell.angle_gamma   90.00
#
_symmetry.space_group_name_H-M   'P 1'
#
loop_
_entity.id
_entity.type
_entity.pdbx_description
1 polymer ?
#
loop_
_entity_poly.entity_id
_entity_poly.type
_entity_poly.pdbx_seq_one_letter_code
_entity_poly.pdbx_strand_id
1 'polypeptide(L)'
;MSLGLIITGITGLCGGAVVAAALSAFIIGLGIIPRYAGITHTGRHILLYEDFLVLGCILGNLVSVYSLKVPVGSLGTGFTGLFFGIFLGSWIIALGEVVNAFAIAARRLGIHKGAVLIIISIAAGKILGSLLQLCA
;
A
#
# COMPACT_ATOMS: atom_id res chain seq x y z
N MET A 1 -11.70 29.27 21.38
CA MET A 1 -10.75 28.16 21.60
C MET A 1 -11.31 26.77 21.25
N SER A 2 -12.64 26.57 21.14
CA SER A 2 -13.23 25.24 20.88
C SER A 2 -13.38 24.85 19.40
N LEU A 3 -13.63 25.81 18.49
CA LEU A 3 -13.96 25.49 17.09
C LEU A 3 -12.79 24.89 16.30
N GLY A 4 -11.57 25.41 16.53
CA GLY A 4 -10.36 24.93 15.83
C GLY A 4 -10.03 23.48 16.16
N LEU A 5 -10.22 23.05 17.42
CA LEU A 5 -9.97 21.68 17.87
C LEU A 5 -10.95 20.68 17.23
N ILE A 6 -12.20 21.10 17.04
CA ILE A 6 -13.23 20.28 16.41
C ILE A 6 -12.91 20.10 14.91
N ILE A 7 -12.48 21.16 14.23
CA ILE A 7 -12.14 21.10 12.80
C ILE A 7 -10.89 20.23 12.57
N THR A 8 -9.84 20.39 13.38
CA THR A 8 -8.65 19.52 13.27
C THR A 8 -8.96 18.08 13.65
N GLY A 9 -9.82 17.84 14.64
CA GLY A 9 -10.30 16.51 15.01
C GLY A 9 -11.05 15.82 13.87
N ILE A 10 -12.01 16.50 13.24
CA ILE A 10 -12.77 15.96 12.09
C ILE A 10 -11.85 15.71 10.91
N THR A 11 -10.96 16.64 10.59
CA THR A 11 -10.03 16.50 9.46
C THR A 11 -9.07 15.33 9.67
N GLY A 12 -8.57 15.16 10.91
CA GLY A 12 -7.73 14.01 11.28
C GLY A 12 -8.48 12.68 11.17
N LEU A 13 -9.73 12.62 11.61
CA LEU A 13 -10.55 11.41 11.53
C LEU A 13 -10.87 11.03 10.07
N CYS A 14 -11.26 12.01 9.26
CA CYS A 14 -11.50 11.81 7.83
C CYS A 14 -10.23 11.35 7.10
N GLY A 15 -9.09 12.01 7.37
CA GLY A 15 -7.80 11.61 6.79
C GLY A 15 -7.41 10.19 7.19
N GLY A 16 -7.56 9.83 8.47
CA GLY A 16 -7.29 8.49 8.97
C GLY A 16 -8.18 7.42 8.31
N ALA A 17 -9.48 7.70 8.17
CA ALA A 17 -10.42 6.78 7.51
C ALA A 17 -10.06 6.54 6.03
N VAL A 18 -9.69 7.61 5.30
CA VAL A 18 -9.27 7.50 3.89
C VAL A 18 -8.01 6.66 3.76
N VAL A 19 -7.01 6.89 4.62
CA VAL A 19 -5.75 6.13 4.60
C VAL A 19 -5.99 4.66 4.96
N ALA A 20 -6.81 4.38 5.97
CA ALA A 20 -7.13 3.00 6.37
C ALA A 20 -7.86 2.24 5.26
N ALA A 21 -8.87 2.86 4.63
CA ALA A 21 -9.58 2.28 3.51
C ALA A 21 -8.66 2.02 2.30
N ALA A 22 -7.79 2.99 1.97
CA ALA A 22 -6.82 2.84 0.89
C ALA A 22 -5.83 1.70 1.16
N LEU A 23 -5.31 1.58 2.38
CA LEU A 23 -4.39 0.51 2.76
C LEU A 23 -5.04 -0.88 2.69
N SER A 24 -6.23 -1.04 3.25
CA SER A 24 -6.95 -2.32 3.21
C SER A 24 -7.26 -2.73 1.77
N ALA A 25 -7.82 -1.81 0.96
CA ALA A 25 -8.09 -2.05 -0.46
C ALA A 25 -6.81 -2.42 -1.25
N PHE A 26 -5.70 -1.76 -0.96
CA PHE A 26 -4.42 -2.03 -1.59
C PHE A 26 -3.88 -3.42 -1.26
N ILE A 27 -3.94 -3.83 0.01
CA ILE A 27 -3.42 -5.13 0.46
C ILE A 27 -4.25 -6.29 -0.09
N ILE A 28 -5.57 -6.12 -0.13
CA ILE A 28 -6.47 -7.09 -0.76
C ILE A 28 -6.23 -7.12 -2.28
N GLY A 29 -6.07 -5.95 -2.91
CA GLY A 29 -5.82 -5.81 -4.34
C GLY A 29 -4.48 -6.41 -4.80
N LEU A 30 -3.44 -6.34 -3.97
CA LEU A 30 -2.17 -7.03 -4.23
C LEU A 30 -2.28 -8.56 -4.10
N GLY A 31 -3.31 -9.08 -3.43
CA GLY A 31 -3.51 -10.52 -3.29
C GLY A 31 -2.50 -11.23 -2.36
N ILE A 32 -1.72 -10.49 -1.56
CA ILE A 32 -0.70 -11.07 -0.67
C ILE A 32 -1.34 -12.01 0.36
N ILE A 33 -2.41 -11.56 1.02
CA ILE A 33 -3.13 -12.32 2.05
C ILE A 33 -3.74 -13.63 1.49
N PRO A 34 -4.58 -13.60 0.42
CA PRO A 34 -5.15 -14.83 -0.12
C PRO A 34 -4.10 -15.80 -0.66
N ARG A 35 -2.95 -15.30 -1.13
CA ARG A 35 -1.84 -16.13 -1.61
C ARG A 35 -1.17 -16.90 -0.47
N TYR A 36 -0.92 -16.26 0.67
CA TYR A 36 -0.44 -16.96 1.86
C TYR A 36 -1.45 -18.00 2.36
N ALA A 37 -2.73 -17.63 2.43
CA ALA A 37 -3.79 -18.54 2.84
C ALA A 37 -3.93 -19.74 1.89
N GLY A 38 -3.65 -19.55 0.59
CA GLY A 38 -3.57 -20.61 -0.41
C GLY A 38 -2.39 -21.55 -0.21
N ILE A 39 -1.19 -21.02 0.04
CA ILE A 39 0.03 -21.83 0.27
C ILE A 39 -0.10 -22.66 1.55
N THR A 40 -0.61 -22.06 2.63
CA THR A 40 -0.81 -22.75 3.92
C THR A 40 -2.06 -23.63 3.95
N HIS A 41 -2.77 -23.76 2.83
CA HIS A 41 -4.03 -24.51 2.73
C HIS A 41 -5.07 -24.09 3.79
N THR A 42 -5.02 -22.83 4.22
CA THR A 42 -5.81 -22.28 5.33
C THR A 42 -6.68 -21.11 4.84
N GLY A 43 -7.31 -21.27 3.67
CA GLY A 43 -8.22 -20.26 3.09
C GLY A 43 -9.40 -19.88 3.98
N ARG A 44 -9.81 -20.77 4.89
CA ARG A 44 -10.92 -20.55 5.83
C ARG A 44 -10.62 -19.47 6.89
N HIS A 45 -9.35 -19.18 7.17
CA HIS A 45 -8.95 -18.23 8.20
C HIS A 45 -8.32 -16.96 7.63
N ILE A 46 -8.74 -16.53 6.43
CA ILE A 46 -8.20 -15.34 5.77
C ILE A 46 -8.33 -14.07 6.62
N LEU A 47 -9.43 -13.96 7.39
CA LEU A 47 -9.68 -12.84 8.29
C LEU A 47 -8.63 -12.74 9.41
N LEU A 48 -8.12 -13.87 9.91
CA LEU A 48 -7.07 -13.84 10.93
C LEU A 48 -5.77 -13.24 10.39
N TYR A 49 -5.42 -13.54 9.13
CA TYR A 49 -4.24 -12.94 8.49
C TYR A 49 -4.39 -11.43 8.32
N GLU A 50 -5.60 -10.96 8.01
CA GLU A 50 -5.91 -9.54 7.93
C GLU A 50 -5.84 -8.86 9.30
N ASP A 51 -6.39 -9.48 10.34
CA ASP A 51 -6.34 -8.97 11.72
C ASP A 51 -4.90 -8.84 12.23
N PHE A 52 -4.03 -9.83 11.95
CA PHE A 52 -2.61 -9.74 12.31
C PHE A 52 -1.89 -8.62 11.55
N LEU A 53 -2.27 -8.38 10.30
CA LEU A 53 -1.72 -7.27 9.52
C LEU A 53 -2.15 -5.93 10.11
N VAL A 54 -3.44 -5.77 10.43
CA VAL A 54 -3.98 -4.56 11.06
C VAL A 54 -3.30 -4.32 12.41
N LEU A 55 -3.13 -5.37 13.21
CA LEU A 55 -2.39 -5.29 14.48
C LEU A 55 -0.95 -4.81 14.27
N GLY A 56 -0.26 -5.35 13.26
CA GLY A 56 1.08 -4.91 12.87
C GLY A 56 1.13 -3.44 12.46
N CYS A 57 0.15 -2.96 11.70
CA CYS A 57 0.03 -1.56 11.31
C CYS A 57 -0.21 -0.65 12.51
N ILE A 58 -1.08 -1.04 13.45
CA ILE A 58 -1.34 -0.29 14.69
C ILE A 58 -0.05 -0.20 15.51
N LEU A 59 0.63 -1.33 15.74
CA LEU A 59 1.89 -1.37 16.48
C LEU A 59 2.99 -0.53 15.81
N GLY A 60 3.14 -0.64 14.49
CA GLY A 60 4.11 0.15 13.73
C GLY A 60 3.81 1.65 13.79
N ASN A 61 2.53 2.03 13.71
CA ASN A 61 2.11 3.43 13.81
C ASN A 61 2.40 3.99 15.22
N LEU A 62 2.10 3.23 16.27
CA LEU A 62 2.44 3.60 17.65
C LEU A 62 3.95 3.82 17.83
N VAL A 63 4.78 2.91 17.33
CA VAL A 63 6.25 3.05 17.40
C VAL A 63 6.72 4.30 16.64
N SER A 64 6.16 4.56 15.46
CA SER A 64 6.53 5.71 14.63
C SER A 64 6.09 7.05 15.22
N VAL A 65 4.84 7.16 15.68
CA VAL A 65 4.27 8.40 16.23
C VAL A 65 4.90 8.77 17.57
N TYR A 66 5.06 7.80 18.47
CA TYR A 66 5.62 8.06 19.79
C TYR A 66 7.15 8.02 19.83
N SER A 67 7.81 7.76 18.69
CA SER A 67 9.28 7.64 18.60
C SER A 67 9.84 6.75 19.71
N LEU A 68 9.16 5.62 19.96
CA LEU A 68 9.55 4.69 21.00
C LEU A 68 10.94 4.14 20.66
N LYS A 69 11.94 4.53 21.44
CA LYS A 69 13.27 3.92 21.37
C LYS A 69 13.16 2.52 21.96
N VAL A 70 12.81 1.55 21.12
CA VAL A 70 12.86 0.14 21.47
C VAL A 70 14.34 -0.26 21.44
N PRO A 71 14.99 -0.56 22.57
CA PRO A 71 16.36 -1.04 22.58
C PRO A 71 16.38 -2.50 22.11
N VAL A 72 16.18 -2.70 20.82
CA VAL A 72 16.41 -3.98 20.16
C VAL A 72 17.92 -4.18 20.13
N GLY A 73 18.42 -5.11 20.95
CA GLY A 73 19.84 -5.49 20.93
C GLY A 73 20.30 -5.97 19.55
N SER A 74 21.60 -6.22 19.39
CA SER A 74 22.20 -6.62 18.10
C SER A 74 21.52 -7.83 17.42
N LEU A 75 21.01 -8.78 18.21
CA LEU A 75 20.21 -9.90 17.67
C LEU A 75 18.79 -9.50 17.27
N GLY A 76 18.19 -8.57 18.02
CA GLY A 76 16.83 -8.08 17.77
C GLY A 76 16.71 -7.31 16.46
N THR A 77 17.73 -6.54 16.08
CA THR A 77 17.79 -5.86 14.77
C THR A 77 17.94 -6.84 13.61
N GLY A 78 18.64 -7.96 13.82
CA GLY A 78 18.73 -9.04 12.85
C GLY A 78 17.37 -9.70 12.57
N PHE A 79 16.61 -10.02 13.63
CA PHE A 79 15.27 -10.59 13.48
C PHE A 79 14.30 -9.63 12.80
N THR A 80 14.27 -8.35 13.19
CA THR A 80 13.39 -7.37 12.54
C THR A 80 13.73 -7.18 11.07
N GLY A 81 15.02 -7.19 10.71
CA GLY A 81 15.49 -7.18 9.32
C GLY A 81 15.01 -8.41 8.52
N LEU A 82 15.08 -9.60 9.11
CA LEU A 82 14.60 -10.84 8.47
C LEU A 82 13.09 -10.76 8.19
N PHE A 83 12.29 -10.35 9.18
CA PHE A 83 10.84 -10.21 9.01
C PHE A 83 10.49 -9.17 7.94
N PHE A 84 11.19 -8.04 7.92
CA PHE A 84 11.02 -7.03 6.87
C PHE A 84 11.38 -7.58 5.49
N GLY A 85 12.43 -8.41 5.40
CA GLY A 85 12.84 -9.07 4.16
C GLY A 85 11.80 -10.06 3.63
N ILE A 86 11.21 -10.90 4.49
CA ILE A 86 10.14 -11.84 4.09
C ILE A 86 8.91 -11.07 3.59
N PHE A 87 8.53 -10.00 4.30
CA PHE A 87 7.43 -9.14 3.89
C PHE A 87 7.70 -8.47 2.54
N LEU A 88 8.87 -7.84 2.36
CA LEU A 88 9.25 -7.17 1.12
C LEU A 88 9.36 -8.14 -0.06
N GLY A 89 9.93 -9.33 0.16
CA GLY A 89 10.01 -10.38 -0.86
C GLY A 89 8.62 -10.80 -1.37
N SER A 90 7.65 -10.86 -0.47
CA SER A 90 6.28 -11.23 -0.82
C SER A 90 5.54 -10.11 -1.54
N TRP A 91 5.83 -8.86 -1.19
CA TRP A 91 5.42 -7.67 -1.93
C TRP A 91 5.92 -7.66 -3.38
N ILE A 92 7.20 -7.97 -3.59
CA ILE A 92 7.80 -8.01 -4.94
C ILE A 92 7.08 -9.03 -5.82
N ILE A 93 6.79 -10.22 -5.29
CA ILE A 93 6.12 -11.26 -6.06
C ILE A 93 4.66 -10.87 -6.37
N ALA A 94 3.94 -10.30 -5.40
CA ALA A 94 2.58 -9.82 -5.60
C ALA A 94 2.50 -8.70 -6.65
N LEU A 95 3.44 -7.74 -6.61
CA LEU A 95 3.56 -6.71 -7.65
C LEU A 95 3.83 -7.32 -9.03
N GLY A 96 4.68 -8.36 -9.11
CA GLY A 96 4.92 -9.09 -10.34
C GLY A 96 3.66 -9.72 -10.93
N GLU A 97 2.82 -10.34 -10.09
CA GLU A 97 1.53 -10.90 -10.51
C GLU A 97 0.58 -9.83 -11.03
N VAL A 98 0.45 -8.69 -10.32
CA VAL A 98 -0.40 -7.56 -10.74
C VAL A 98 0.10 -6.93 -12.04
N VAL A 99 1.41 -6.75 -12.20
CA VAL A 99 2.01 -6.22 -13.44
C VAL A 99 1.76 -7.17 -14.62
N ASN A 100 1.88 -8.48 -14.40
CA ASN A 100 1.58 -9.46 -15.44
C ASN A 100 0.08 -9.44 -15.80
N ALA A 101 -0.82 -9.33 -14.83
CA ALA A 101 -2.25 -9.18 -15.07
C ALA A 101 -2.55 -7.91 -15.89
N PHE A 102 -1.91 -6.79 -15.55
CA PHE A 102 -2.01 -5.54 -16.32
C PHE A 102 -1.48 -5.71 -17.74
N ALA A 103 -0.34 -6.38 -17.93
CA ALA A 103 0.23 -6.64 -19.25
C ALA A 103 -0.69 -7.55 -20.09
N ILE A 104 -1.32 -8.55 -19.49
CA ILE A 104 -2.32 -9.41 -20.15
C ILE A 104 -3.54 -8.58 -20.54
N ALA A 105 -4.05 -7.73 -19.64
CA ALA A 105 -5.17 -6.84 -19.93
C ALA A 105 -4.84 -5.89 -21.09
N ALA A 106 -3.66 -5.29 -21.09
CA ALA A 106 -3.19 -4.40 -22.15
C ALA A 106 -3.10 -5.10 -23.51
N ARG A 107 -2.61 -6.35 -23.54
CA ARG A 107 -2.60 -7.17 -24.77
C ARG A 107 -4.01 -7.50 -25.25
N ARG A 108 -4.92 -7.89 -24.33
CA ARG A 108 -6.32 -8.23 -24.65
C ARG A 108 -7.11 -7.03 -25.18
N LEU A 109 -6.83 -5.83 -24.67
CA LEU A 109 -7.41 -4.58 -25.15
C LEU A 109 -6.82 -4.11 -26.50
N GLY A 110 -5.88 -4.86 -27.09
CA GLY A 110 -5.30 -4.53 -28.40
C GLY A 110 -4.43 -3.28 -28.39
N ILE A 111 -3.86 -2.91 -27.24
CA ILE A 111 -3.09 -1.66 -27.04
C ILE A 111 -1.81 -1.57 -27.90
N HIS A 112 -1.43 -2.64 -28.62
CA HIS A 112 -0.28 -2.64 -29.53
C HIS A 112 -0.31 -1.55 -30.61
N LYS A 113 -1.49 -1.12 -31.09
CA LYS A 113 -1.60 -0.01 -32.06
C LYS A 113 -1.76 1.38 -31.42
N GLY A 114 -2.08 1.45 -30.13
CA GLY A 114 -2.41 2.69 -29.41
C GLY A 114 -1.47 3.04 -28.25
N ALA A 115 -0.44 2.24 -27.99
CA ALA A 115 0.50 2.49 -26.89
C ALA A 115 1.14 3.89 -26.99
N VAL A 116 1.46 4.34 -28.20
CA VAL A 116 1.96 5.71 -28.45
C VAL A 116 0.94 6.76 -28.03
N LEU A 117 -0.36 6.57 -28.29
CA LEU A 117 -1.41 7.49 -27.88
C LEU A 117 -1.54 7.57 -26.35
N ILE A 118 -1.40 6.43 -25.66
CA ILE A 118 -1.40 6.37 -24.18
C ILE A 118 -0.19 7.12 -23.63
N ILE A 119 1.00 6.89 -24.18
CA ILE A 119 2.22 7.58 -23.76
C ILE A 119 2.10 9.09 -23.99
N ILE A 120 1.57 9.52 -25.14
CA ILE A 120 1.35 10.94 -25.44
C ILE A 120 0.30 11.55 -24.49
N SER A 121 -0.78 10.83 -24.17
CA SER A 121 -1.79 11.30 -23.21
C SER A 121 -1.23 11.46 -21.80
N ILE A 122 -0.39 10.52 -21.34
CA ILE A 122 0.31 10.61 -20.05
C ILE A 122 1.30 11.79 -20.06
N ALA A 123 2.07 11.95 -21.13
CA ALA A 123 3.00 13.07 -21.27
C ALA A 123 2.28 14.42 -21.25
N ALA A 124 1.17 14.55 -21.99
CA ALA A 124 0.34 15.74 -22.00
C ALA A 124 -0.25 16.04 -20.60
N GLY A 125 -0.72 15.02 -19.88
CA GLY A 125 -1.18 15.15 -18.51
C GLY A 125 -0.09 15.66 -17.55
N LYS A 126 1.15 15.16 -17.67
CA LYS A 126 2.28 15.64 -16.87
C LYS A 126 2.68 17.08 -17.23
N ILE A 127 2.64 17.45 -18.51
CA ILE A 127 2.91 18.82 -18.96
C ILE A 127 1.86 19.77 -18.40
N LEU A 128 0.57 19.44 -18.53
CA LEU A 128 -0.53 20.24 -17.98
C LEU A 128 -0.43 20.37 -16.46
N GLY A 129 -0.15 19.28 -15.74
CA GLY A 129 0.07 19.32 -14.29
C GLY A 129 1.25 20.20 -13.90
N SER A 130 2.36 20.12 -14.63
CA SER A 130 3.52 20.99 -14.38
C SER A 130 3.23 22.46 -14.67
N LEU A 131 2.45 22.77 -15.71
CA LEU A 131 2.08 24.15 -16.03
C LEU A 131 1.14 24.73 -14.98
N LEU A 132 0.15 23.96 -14.53
CA LEU A 132 -0.75 24.37 -13.45
C LEU A 132 -0.01 24.57 -12.12
N GLN A 133 0.95 23.70 -11.80
CA GLN A 133 1.79 23.87 -10.61
C GLN A 133 2.78 25.04 -10.73
N LEU A 134 3.16 25.45 -11.95
CA LEU A 134 3.96 26.66 -12.16
C LEU A 134 3.11 27.95 -12.10
N CYS A 135 1.82 27.84 -12.41
CA CYS A 135 0.88 28.96 -12.44
C CYS A 135 0.14 29.18 -11.11
N ALA A 136 0.16 28.21 -10.19
CA ALA A 136 -0.40 28.27 -8.83
C ALA A 136 0.66 28.67 -7.80
#